data_AF-A0AA39JYF2-F1
#
_entry.id   AF-A0AA39JYF2-F1
#
_cell.length_a   1.000
_cell.length_b   1.000
_cell.length_c   1.000
_cell.angle_alpha   90.00
_cell.angle_beta   90.00
_cell.angle_gamma   90.00
#
_symmetry.space_group_name_H-M   'P 1'
#
loop_
_entity.id
_entity.type
_entity.pdbx_description
1 polymer ?
#
loop_
_entity_poly.entity_id
_entity_poly.type
_entity_poly.pdbx_seq_one_letter_code
_entity_poly.pdbx_strand_id
1 'polypeptide(L)'
;MIYASPLLRAHHTGKAVQDGQPNSPPLVLNPNLREQHFGIAEGYPWCYTYPDHMTLDECYKNNIFPAFFDRSSKFPDGESVEDLAERAHGAIKECIFPHLAEEDGFHVALASHGLCIGELIHALLSYDPNSSREESYLGLMNTAWTRAVISLDPSHQGPVDSNNPPPLSVGVTHIGKTDHLTDLVSISRLFHSALKIPIYHSIRSQIPMTFLMTRQRRKPWHSLEELIPIRLKNRMMCCDVAEKAGFILKCERLVF
;
A
#
# COMPACT_ATOMS: atom_id res chain seq x y z
N MET A 1 -13.51 9.57 -1.15
CA MET A 1 -13.39 8.80 0.11
C MET A 1 -11.97 8.26 0.26
N ILE A 2 -11.43 8.15 1.48
CA ILE A 2 -10.13 7.50 1.72
C ILE A 2 -10.29 6.37 2.77
N TYR A 3 -9.81 5.18 2.45
CA TYR A 3 -9.61 4.09 3.38
C TYR A 3 -8.12 3.83 3.58
N ALA A 4 -7.72 3.45 4.79
CA ALA A 4 -6.33 3.11 5.07
C ALA A 4 -6.21 1.91 6.02
N SER A 5 -5.11 1.16 5.88
CA SER A 5 -4.67 0.21 6.90
C SER A 5 -4.47 0.92 8.24
N PRO A 6 -4.79 0.30 9.39
CA PRO A 6 -4.45 0.86 10.70
C PRO A 6 -2.94 0.83 10.99
N LEU A 7 -2.13 0.12 10.20
CA LEU A 7 -0.67 0.11 10.36
C LEU A 7 -0.07 1.48 10.02
N LEU A 8 0.82 1.95 10.90
CA LEU A 8 1.32 3.34 10.93
C LEU A 8 1.74 3.89 9.57
N ARG A 9 2.49 3.10 8.78
CA ARG A 9 2.99 3.53 7.47
C ARG A 9 1.87 3.86 6.48
N ALA A 10 0.85 3.01 6.39
CA ALA A 10 -0.26 3.21 5.46
C ALA A 10 -1.28 4.21 6.01
N HIS A 11 -1.51 4.23 7.32
CA HIS A 11 -2.32 5.26 7.96
C HIS A 11 -1.72 6.66 7.73
N HIS A 12 -0.43 6.85 7.97
CA HIS A 12 0.25 8.13 7.72
C HIS A 12 0.19 8.54 6.25
N THR A 13 0.36 7.59 5.32
CA THR A 13 0.16 7.87 3.90
C THR A 13 -1.25 8.36 3.63
N GLY A 14 -2.29 7.62 4.06
CA GLY A 14 -3.69 8.02 3.87
C GLY A 14 -4.00 9.39 4.49
N LYS A 15 -3.41 9.70 5.64
CA LYS A 15 -3.53 11.01 6.29
C LYS A 15 -2.84 12.12 5.50
N ALA A 16 -1.63 11.88 4.98
CA ALA A 16 -0.93 12.83 4.12
C ALA A 16 -1.73 13.12 2.84
N VAL A 17 -2.34 12.10 2.23
CA VAL A 17 -3.24 12.28 1.07
C VAL A 17 -4.44 13.14 1.47
N GLN A 18 -5.11 12.83 2.58
CA GLN A 18 -6.23 13.62 3.09
C GLN A 18 -5.86 15.10 3.31
N ASP A 19 -4.69 15.35 3.90
CA ASP A 19 -4.25 16.67 4.36
C ASP A 19 -3.95 17.65 3.23
N GLY A 20 -3.68 17.18 2.01
CA GLY A 20 -3.57 18.08 0.86
C GLY A 20 -4.64 17.87 -0.20
N GLN A 21 -5.78 17.30 0.17
CA GLN A 21 -7.02 17.50 -0.60
C GLN A 21 -7.65 18.84 -0.22
N PRO A 22 -8.20 19.63 -1.18
CA PRO A 22 -8.89 20.89 -0.89
C PRO A 22 -10.06 20.74 0.08
N ASN A 23 -10.85 19.67 -0.10
CA ASN A 23 -12.00 19.34 0.73
C ASN A 23 -11.69 18.01 1.43
N SER A 24 -10.96 18.06 2.55
CA SER A 24 -10.43 16.88 3.26
C SER A 24 -11.47 15.75 3.35
N PRO A 25 -11.37 14.72 2.48
CA PRO A 25 -12.39 13.68 2.43
C PRO A 25 -12.32 12.81 3.69
N PRO A 26 -13.39 12.09 4.06
CA PRO A 26 -13.33 11.19 5.21
C PRO A 26 -12.21 10.15 5.04
N LEU A 27 -11.49 9.88 6.14
CA LEU A 27 -10.47 8.85 6.26
C LEU A 27 -10.98 7.77 7.21
N VAL A 28 -11.16 6.56 6.69
CA VAL A 28 -11.68 5.42 7.46
C VAL A 28 -10.58 4.35 7.56
N LEU A 29 -10.33 3.86 8.77
CA LEU A 29 -9.39 2.77 8.97
C LEU A 29 -10.08 1.43 8.72
N ASN A 30 -9.45 0.55 7.93
CA ASN A 30 -9.96 -0.79 7.67
C ASN A 30 -8.86 -1.85 7.94
N PRO A 31 -9.05 -2.76 8.92
CA PRO A 31 -8.10 -3.84 9.22
C PRO A 31 -7.86 -4.83 8.08
N ASN A 32 -8.78 -4.95 7.13
CA ASN A 32 -8.63 -5.81 5.94
C ASN A 32 -7.61 -5.26 4.95
N LEU A 33 -7.19 -3.99 5.09
CA LEU A 33 -6.12 -3.36 4.32
C LEU A 33 -4.73 -3.54 4.96
N ARG A 34 -4.54 -4.47 5.90
CA ARG A 34 -3.22 -4.79 6.48
C ARG A 34 -2.38 -5.58 5.49
N GLU A 35 -1.06 -5.50 5.65
CA GLU A 35 -0.15 -6.40 4.92
C GLU A 35 -0.42 -7.85 5.34
N GLN A 36 0.04 -8.81 4.54
CA GLN A 36 0.12 -10.21 4.98
C GLN A 36 0.79 -10.29 6.35
N HIS A 37 0.18 -11.02 7.28
CA HIS A 37 0.77 -11.33 8.56
C HIS A 37 1.78 -12.46 8.41
N PHE A 38 3.07 -12.21 8.67
CA PHE A 38 4.10 -13.24 8.51
C PHE A 38 4.32 -14.10 9.76
N GLY A 39 3.50 -13.93 10.81
CA GLY A 39 3.56 -14.73 12.02
C GLY A 39 4.94 -14.68 12.67
N ILE A 40 5.52 -15.85 12.95
CA ILE A 40 6.85 -15.95 13.58
C ILE A 40 8.00 -15.37 12.74
N ALA A 41 7.79 -15.13 11.44
CA ALA A 41 8.80 -14.57 10.54
C ALA A 41 8.86 -13.02 10.58
N GLU A 42 7.92 -12.37 11.25
CA GLU A 42 7.89 -10.91 11.37
C GLU A 42 9.17 -10.36 12.01
N GLY A 43 9.73 -9.31 11.40
CA GLY A 43 10.96 -8.64 11.87
C GLY A 43 12.26 -9.33 11.48
N TYR A 44 12.21 -10.49 10.82
CA TYR A 44 13.40 -11.16 10.28
C TYR A 44 13.65 -10.80 8.81
N PRO A 45 14.90 -10.90 8.33
CA PRO A 45 15.22 -10.62 6.93
C PRO A 45 14.48 -11.54 5.97
N TRP A 46 13.99 -10.97 4.87
CA TRP A 46 13.37 -11.74 3.80
C TRP A 46 14.39 -12.67 3.12
N CYS A 47 14.06 -13.96 3.01
CA CYS A 47 14.95 -14.98 2.48
C CYS A 47 14.33 -15.62 1.22
N TYR A 48 14.76 -15.19 0.02
CA TYR A 48 14.26 -15.77 -1.23
C TYR A 48 14.83 -17.16 -1.53
N THR A 49 15.99 -17.48 -0.96
CA THR A 49 16.70 -18.72 -1.23
C THR A 49 16.53 -19.66 -0.07
N TYR A 50 15.97 -20.83 -0.35
CA TYR A 50 15.93 -21.90 0.63
C TYR A 50 17.36 -22.41 0.85
N PRO A 51 17.91 -22.39 2.08
CA PRO A 51 19.28 -22.86 2.33
C PRO A 51 19.46 -24.33 1.97
N ASP A 52 20.54 -24.63 1.25
CA ASP A 52 20.89 -26.01 0.93
C ASP A 52 21.11 -26.83 2.21
N HIS A 53 20.62 -28.07 2.19
CA HIS A 53 20.81 -29.05 3.26
C HIS A 53 20.20 -28.71 4.64
N MET A 54 19.25 -27.78 4.71
CA MET A 54 18.48 -27.51 5.95
C MET A 54 17.02 -27.91 5.80
N THR A 55 16.44 -28.52 6.83
CA THR A 55 14.98 -28.67 6.94
C THR A 55 14.32 -27.35 7.33
N LEU A 56 13.01 -27.23 7.12
CA LEU A 56 12.26 -26.02 7.47
C LEU A 56 12.31 -25.73 8.99
N ASP A 57 12.24 -26.79 9.80
CA ASP A 57 12.38 -26.71 11.26
C ASP A 57 13.77 -26.20 11.68
N GLU A 58 14.83 -26.64 11.00
CA GLU A 58 16.18 -26.14 11.23
C GLU A 58 16.31 -24.68 10.80
N CYS A 59 15.68 -24.28 9.69
CA CYS A 59 15.64 -22.87 9.28
C CYS A 59 15.01 -22.01 10.38
N TYR A 60 13.84 -22.39 10.90
CA TYR A 60 13.16 -21.64 11.95
C TYR A 60 13.97 -21.56 13.25
N LYS A 61 14.63 -22.66 13.66
CA LYS A 61 15.53 -22.66 14.83
C LYS A 61 16.72 -21.70 14.67
N ASN A 62 17.13 -21.44 13.43
CA ASN A 62 18.21 -20.51 13.08
C ASN A 62 17.71 -19.12 12.68
N ASN A 63 16.43 -18.80 12.89
CA ASN A 63 15.80 -17.54 12.48
C ASN A 63 15.89 -17.25 10.97
N ILE A 64 15.87 -18.31 10.17
CA ILE A 64 15.81 -18.25 8.71
C ILE A 64 14.38 -18.59 8.30
N PHE A 65 13.77 -17.71 7.53
CA PHE A 65 12.38 -17.83 7.09
C PHE A 65 12.31 -17.78 5.56
N PRO A 66 12.52 -18.92 4.87
CA PRO A 66 12.47 -18.98 3.41
C PRO A 66 11.08 -18.62 2.90
N ALA A 67 11.03 -17.79 1.86
CA ALA A 67 9.78 -17.43 1.20
C ALA A 67 9.12 -18.66 0.56
N PHE A 68 7.79 -18.75 0.70
CA PHE A 68 6.98 -19.73 -0.02
C PHE A 68 6.63 -19.18 -1.41
N PHE A 69 6.63 -20.06 -2.41
CA PHE A 69 6.25 -19.72 -3.79
C PHE A 69 4.88 -20.24 -4.18
N ASP A 70 4.29 -21.13 -3.38
CA ASP A 70 2.90 -21.51 -3.47
C ASP A 70 2.02 -20.56 -2.63
N ARG A 71 0.72 -20.49 -2.97
CA ARG A 71 -0.20 -19.53 -2.36
C ARG A 71 -0.78 -19.99 -1.02
N SER A 72 -0.76 -21.29 -0.73
CA SER A 72 -1.41 -21.87 0.45
C SER A 72 -0.47 -22.03 1.65
N SER A 73 0.84 -22.10 1.42
CA SER A 73 1.83 -22.15 2.50
C SER A 73 1.90 -20.86 3.30
N LYS A 74 2.21 -21.02 4.58
CA LYS A 74 2.35 -19.93 5.54
C LYS A 74 3.30 -20.30 6.67
N PHE A 75 3.88 -19.27 7.27
CA PHE A 75 4.62 -19.42 8.51
C PHE A 75 3.65 -19.72 9.67
N PRO A 76 4.11 -20.37 10.75
CA PRO A 76 3.34 -20.48 11.99
C PRO A 76 2.80 -19.12 12.45
N ASP A 77 1.52 -19.10 12.85
CA ASP A 77 0.73 -17.90 13.21
C ASP A 77 0.57 -16.85 12.10
N GLY A 78 1.01 -17.14 10.87
CA GLY A 78 0.91 -16.26 9.71
C GLY A 78 -0.37 -16.45 8.90
N GLU A 79 -0.49 -15.65 7.85
CA GLU A 79 -1.43 -15.78 6.74
C GLU A 79 -0.73 -16.42 5.54
N SER A 80 -1.45 -17.23 4.78
CA SER A 80 -1.04 -17.58 3.41
C SER A 80 -1.42 -16.47 2.43
N VAL A 81 -1.02 -16.60 1.16
CA VAL A 81 -1.49 -15.67 0.11
C VAL A 81 -2.99 -15.89 -0.16
N GLU A 82 -3.50 -17.11 0.00
CA GLU A 82 -4.93 -17.41 -0.07
C GLU A 82 -5.72 -16.73 1.07
N ASP A 83 -5.21 -16.79 2.31
CA ASP A 83 -5.80 -16.09 3.45
C ASP A 83 -5.86 -14.56 3.18
N LEU A 84 -4.78 -14.01 2.61
CA LEU A 84 -4.72 -12.60 2.20
C LEU A 84 -5.71 -12.28 1.07
N ALA A 85 -5.87 -13.16 0.09
CA ALA A 85 -6.80 -13.00 -1.02
C ALA A 85 -8.26 -12.96 -0.53
N GLU A 86 -8.65 -13.88 0.34
CA GLU A 86 -9.98 -13.87 0.97
C GLU A 86 -10.22 -12.56 1.72
N ARG A 87 -9.22 -12.09 2.47
CA ARG A 87 -9.31 -10.80 3.17
C ARG A 87 -9.41 -9.62 2.22
N ALA A 88 -8.72 -9.66 1.07
CA ALA A 88 -8.82 -8.63 0.05
C ALA A 88 -10.25 -8.56 -0.54
N HIS A 89 -10.92 -9.69 -0.74
CA HIS A 89 -12.34 -9.70 -1.11
C HIS A 89 -13.22 -9.03 -0.06
N GLY A 90 -12.99 -9.29 1.23
CA GLY A 90 -13.66 -8.59 2.33
C GLY A 90 -13.45 -7.08 2.26
N ALA A 91 -12.22 -6.64 2.01
CA ALA A 91 -11.91 -5.22 1.83
C ALA A 91 -12.63 -4.59 0.63
N ILE A 92 -12.73 -5.27 -0.51
CA ILE A 92 -13.48 -4.75 -1.67
C ILE A 92 -14.97 -4.57 -1.33
N LYS A 93 -15.58 -5.56 -0.68
CA LYS A 93 -16.98 -5.49 -0.25
C LYS A 93 -17.23 -4.35 0.73
N GLU A 94 -16.32 -4.09 1.65
CA GLU A 94 -16.49 -3.04 2.67
C GLU A 94 -16.11 -1.64 2.19
N CYS A 95 -15.09 -1.54 1.31
CA CYS A 95 -14.50 -0.25 0.94
C CYS A 95 -14.98 0.27 -0.42
N ILE A 96 -15.43 -0.61 -1.33
CA ILE A 96 -15.75 -0.25 -2.71
C ILE A 96 -17.25 -0.36 -3.00
N PHE A 97 -17.85 -1.51 -2.70
CA PHE A 97 -19.25 -1.77 -3.07
C PHE A 97 -20.27 -0.78 -2.52
N PRO A 98 -20.13 -0.24 -1.28
CA PRO A 98 -21.05 0.77 -0.78
C PRO A 98 -21.06 2.04 -1.64
N HIS A 99 -20.00 2.30 -2.41
CA HIS A 99 -19.84 3.49 -3.25
C HIS A 99 -20.18 3.25 -4.72
N LEU A 100 -20.63 2.05 -5.11
CA LEU A 100 -21.01 1.76 -6.51
C LEU A 100 -22.31 2.44 -6.93
N ALA A 101 -23.12 2.90 -5.97
CA ALA A 101 -24.35 3.66 -6.21
C ALA A 101 -24.15 5.18 -6.17
N GLU A 102 -22.92 5.65 -5.89
CA GLU A 102 -22.58 7.07 -5.89
C GLU A 102 -22.55 7.63 -7.33
N GLU A 103 -22.46 8.96 -7.43
CA GLU A 103 -22.40 9.64 -8.72
C GLU A 103 -21.18 9.23 -9.57
N ASP A 104 -21.33 9.34 -10.89
CA ASP A 104 -20.22 9.13 -11.82
C ASP A 104 -19.05 10.06 -11.48
N GLY A 105 -17.83 9.51 -11.53
CA GLY A 105 -16.63 10.23 -11.12
C GLY A 105 -16.34 10.18 -9.62
N PHE A 106 -17.12 9.43 -8.82
CA PHE A 106 -16.77 9.19 -7.43
C PHE A 106 -15.42 8.47 -7.31
N HIS A 107 -14.61 8.92 -6.34
CA HIS A 107 -13.24 8.47 -6.15
C HIS A 107 -13.01 7.84 -4.77
N VAL A 108 -12.53 6.60 -4.77
CA VAL A 108 -12.09 5.91 -3.55
C VAL A 108 -10.59 5.71 -3.57
N ALA A 109 -9.93 6.15 -2.49
CA ALA A 109 -8.51 5.90 -2.26
C ALA A 109 -8.31 4.82 -1.19
N LEU A 110 -7.40 3.89 -1.45
CA LEU A 110 -6.99 2.84 -0.52
C LEU A 110 -5.49 2.97 -0.23
N ALA A 111 -5.12 3.26 1.02
CA ALA A 111 -3.73 3.23 1.47
C ALA A 111 -3.44 1.88 2.16
N SER A 112 -2.66 1.02 1.49
CA SER A 112 -2.37 -0.35 1.92
C SER A 112 -0.88 -0.70 1.72
N HIS A 113 -0.55 -1.97 1.48
CA HIS A 113 0.81 -2.52 1.45
C HIS A 113 1.04 -3.38 0.21
N GLY A 114 2.28 -3.77 -0.06
CA GLY A 114 2.67 -4.34 -1.35
C GLY A 114 1.86 -5.59 -1.75
N LEU A 115 1.84 -6.61 -0.89
CA LEU A 115 1.14 -7.85 -1.22
C LEU A 115 -0.37 -7.67 -1.15
N CYS A 116 -0.86 -6.97 -0.13
CA CYS A 116 -2.29 -6.67 -0.01
C CYS A 116 -2.83 -5.87 -1.21
N ILE A 117 -2.08 -4.90 -1.76
CA ILE A 117 -2.52 -4.15 -2.95
C ILE A 117 -2.61 -5.07 -4.17
N GLY A 118 -1.65 -5.98 -4.36
CA GLY A 118 -1.71 -6.98 -5.43
C GLY A 118 -3.00 -7.79 -5.34
N GLU A 119 -3.30 -8.34 -4.16
CA GLU A 119 -4.51 -9.13 -3.94
C GLU A 119 -5.80 -8.30 -4.00
N LEU A 120 -5.79 -7.00 -3.65
CA LEU A 120 -6.95 -6.11 -3.85
C LEU A 120 -7.28 -5.94 -5.33
N ILE A 121 -6.26 -5.80 -6.18
CA ILE A 121 -6.46 -5.67 -7.63
C ILE A 121 -7.00 -7.00 -8.19
N HIS A 122 -6.42 -8.14 -7.80
CA HIS A 122 -6.92 -9.45 -8.19
C HIS A 122 -8.37 -9.69 -7.72
N ALA A 123 -8.70 -9.35 -6.47
CA ALA A 123 -10.05 -9.45 -5.94
C ALA A 123 -11.02 -8.58 -6.76
N LEU A 124 -10.63 -7.35 -7.13
CA LEU A 124 -11.46 -6.48 -7.95
C LEU A 124 -11.70 -7.06 -9.35
N LEU A 125 -10.64 -7.50 -10.03
CA LEU A 125 -10.73 -8.14 -11.35
C LEU A 125 -11.58 -9.41 -11.32
N SER A 126 -11.59 -10.15 -10.21
CA SER A 126 -12.41 -11.36 -10.09
C SER A 126 -13.92 -11.12 -10.27
N TYR A 127 -14.39 -9.89 -10.01
CA TYR A 127 -15.78 -9.46 -10.22
C TYR A 127 -16.09 -9.08 -11.67
N ASP A 128 -15.07 -8.95 -12.51
CA ASP A 128 -15.22 -8.73 -13.95
C ASP A 128 -15.09 -10.07 -14.71
N PRO A 129 -16.17 -10.57 -15.32
CA PRO A 129 -16.15 -11.84 -16.06
C PRO A 129 -15.30 -11.80 -17.34
N ASN A 130 -14.97 -10.60 -17.83
CA ASN A 130 -14.17 -10.39 -19.04
C ASN A 130 -12.69 -10.06 -18.73
N SER A 131 -12.33 -9.90 -17.46
CA SER A 131 -10.96 -9.55 -17.09
C SER A 131 -9.97 -10.68 -17.33
N SER A 132 -8.77 -10.32 -17.80
CA SER A 132 -7.62 -11.24 -17.75
C SER A 132 -7.07 -11.30 -16.33
N ARG A 133 -6.82 -12.51 -15.85
CA ARG A 133 -6.26 -12.76 -14.50
C ARG A 133 -4.77 -13.12 -14.53
N GLU A 134 -4.13 -12.96 -15.68
CA GLU A 134 -2.75 -13.40 -15.91
C GLU A 134 -1.69 -12.33 -15.54
N GLU A 135 -2.10 -11.06 -15.40
CA GLU A 135 -1.19 -9.98 -15.03
C GLU A 135 -0.79 -10.03 -13.55
N SER A 136 0.49 -9.81 -13.27
CA SER A 136 0.99 -9.68 -11.90
C SER A 136 1.03 -8.21 -11.48
N TYR A 137 0.43 -7.92 -10.32
CA TYR A 137 0.43 -6.59 -9.70
C TYR A 137 1.33 -6.51 -8.46
N LEU A 138 2.32 -7.41 -8.36
CA LEU A 138 3.30 -7.46 -7.27
C LEU A 138 4.50 -6.52 -7.55
N GLY A 139 5.32 -6.28 -6.52
CA GLY A 139 6.57 -5.52 -6.66
C GLY A 139 6.39 -4.00 -6.75
N LEU A 140 5.29 -3.47 -6.20
CA LEU A 140 5.01 -2.04 -6.19
C LEU A 140 6.05 -1.27 -5.36
N MET A 141 6.49 -0.13 -5.89
CA MET A 141 7.37 0.78 -5.17
C MET A 141 6.62 1.49 -4.03
N ASN A 142 7.34 1.87 -2.98
CA ASN A 142 6.78 2.71 -1.92
C ASN A 142 6.17 3.98 -2.52
N THR A 143 4.96 4.31 -2.04
CA THR A 143 4.13 5.43 -2.47
C THR A 143 3.77 5.47 -3.96
N ALA A 144 4.12 4.44 -4.75
CA ALA A 144 3.55 4.29 -6.08
C ALA A 144 2.04 4.04 -6.00
N TRP A 145 1.29 4.52 -6.98
CA TRP A 145 -0.15 4.32 -7.05
C TRP A 145 -0.58 3.56 -8.29
N THR A 146 -1.68 2.83 -8.15
CA THR A 146 -2.37 2.10 -9.23
C THR A 146 -3.81 2.61 -9.27
N ARG A 147 -4.38 2.68 -10.48
CA ARG A 147 -5.77 3.10 -10.70
C ARG A 147 -6.50 2.04 -11.49
N ALA A 148 -7.64 1.62 -10.96
CA ALA A 148 -8.66 0.90 -11.71
C ALA A 148 -9.90 1.78 -11.89
N VAL A 149 -10.52 1.67 -13.05
CA VAL A 149 -11.81 2.24 -13.37
C VAL A 149 -12.83 1.13 -13.24
N ILE A 150 -13.93 1.36 -12.53
CA ILE A 150 -14.94 0.35 -12.27
C ILE A 150 -16.31 0.84 -12.72
N SER A 151 -17.18 -0.06 -13.13
CA SER A 151 -18.59 0.23 -13.34
C SER A 151 -19.42 -1.02 -13.09
N LEU A 152 -20.68 -0.83 -12.75
CA LEU A 152 -21.65 -1.92 -12.72
C LEU A 152 -21.85 -2.45 -14.14
N ASP A 153 -21.92 -3.77 -14.29
CA ASP A 153 -22.28 -4.36 -15.58
C ASP A 153 -23.62 -3.78 -16.08
N PRO A 154 -23.75 -3.42 -17.37
CA PRO A 154 -24.99 -2.84 -17.90
C PRO A 154 -26.23 -3.70 -17.70
N SER A 155 -26.07 -5.02 -17.55
CA SER A 155 -27.15 -5.97 -17.29
C SER A 155 -27.65 -5.96 -15.85
N HIS A 156 -26.89 -5.37 -14.91
CA HIS A 156 -27.31 -5.32 -13.51
C HIS A 156 -28.50 -4.38 -13.31
N GLN A 157 -29.55 -4.91 -12.68
CA GLN A 157 -30.74 -4.18 -12.26
C GLN A 157 -30.92 -4.30 -10.76
N GLY A 158 -31.28 -3.20 -10.10
CA GLY A 158 -31.57 -3.17 -8.67
C GLY A 158 -30.43 -2.62 -7.81
N PRO A 159 -30.54 -2.75 -6.47
CA PRO A 159 -29.53 -2.28 -5.54
C PRO A 159 -28.30 -3.20 -5.53
N VAL A 160 -27.14 -2.63 -5.23
CA VAL A 160 -25.89 -3.37 -5.03
C VAL A 160 -25.95 -4.11 -3.69
N ASP A 161 -25.98 -5.45 -3.72
CA ASP A 161 -25.83 -6.29 -2.54
C ASP A 161 -24.37 -6.74 -2.39
N SER A 162 -23.73 -6.41 -1.28
CA SER A 162 -22.34 -6.78 -1.03
C SER A 162 -22.14 -8.27 -0.72
N ASN A 163 -23.20 -8.97 -0.29
CA ASN A 163 -23.16 -10.42 -0.06
C ASN A 163 -23.31 -11.20 -1.36
N ASN A 164 -24.05 -10.64 -2.32
CA ASN A 164 -24.19 -11.16 -3.67
C ASN A 164 -23.80 -10.08 -4.71
N PRO A 165 -22.49 -9.80 -4.84
CA PRO A 165 -22.02 -8.73 -5.69
C PRO A 165 -22.51 -8.83 -7.13
N PRO A 166 -22.92 -7.71 -7.73
CA PRO A 166 -23.15 -7.67 -9.16
C PRO A 166 -21.82 -7.86 -9.92
N PRO A 167 -21.85 -8.42 -11.14
CA PRO A 167 -20.73 -8.36 -12.06
C PRO A 167 -20.32 -6.90 -12.29
N LEU A 168 -19.01 -6.67 -12.40
CA LEU A 168 -18.41 -5.37 -12.67
C LEU A 168 -17.75 -5.37 -14.05
N SER A 169 -17.53 -4.18 -14.59
CA SER A 169 -16.53 -3.92 -15.61
C SER A 169 -15.36 -3.21 -14.95
N VAL A 170 -14.16 -3.76 -15.06
CA VAL A 170 -12.95 -3.32 -14.34
C VAL A 170 -11.79 -3.10 -15.31
N GLY A 171 -11.34 -1.86 -15.43
CA GLY A 171 -10.18 -1.49 -16.24
C GLY A 171 -9.04 -0.94 -15.40
N VAL A 172 -7.92 -1.67 -15.27
CA VAL A 172 -6.70 -1.13 -14.66
C VAL A 172 -6.00 -0.22 -15.67
N THR A 173 -5.98 1.08 -15.40
CA THR A 173 -5.51 2.09 -16.39
C THR A 173 -4.10 2.60 -16.09
N HIS A 174 -3.65 2.51 -14.84
CA HIS A 174 -2.34 3.00 -14.41
C HIS A 174 -1.77 2.02 -13.38
N ILE A 175 -0.53 1.61 -13.55
CA ILE A 175 0.15 0.66 -12.66
C ILE A 175 1.44 1.31 -12.17
N GLY A 176 1.67 1.27 -10.85
CA GLY A 176 2.97 1.63 -10.25
C GLY A 176 3.44 3.05 -10.57
N LYS A 177 2.53 4.02 -10.67
CA LYS A 177 2.86 5.40 -11.05
C LYS A 177 3.66 6.09 -9.95
N THR A 178 4.80 6.65 -10.33
CA THR A 178 5.78 7.29 -9.44
C THR A 178 6.12 8.71 -9.87
N ASP A 179 5.40 9.29 -10.83
CA ASP A 179 5.73 10.59 -11.42
C ASP A 179 5.79 11.71 -10.37
N HIS A 180 4.94 11.63 -9.34
CA HIS A 180 4.90 12.55 -8.20
C HIS A 180 6.15 12.50 -7.29
N LEU A 181 7.00 11.47 -7.44
CA LEU A 181 8.25 11.33 -6.69
C LEU A 181 9.44 11.97 -7.41
N THR A 182 9.30 12.29 -8.70
CA THR A 182 10.39 12.83 -9.52
C THR A 182 10.95 14.13 -8.93
N ASP A 183 10.07 14.99 -8.43
CA ASP A 183 10.43 16.29 -7.86
C ASP A 183 10.98 16.19 -6.43
N LEU A 184 10.76 15.09 -5.72
CA LEU A 184 11.35 14.87 -4.39
C LEU A 184 12.85 14.52 -4.49
N VAL A 185 13.24 13.83 -5.57
CA VAL A 185 14.63 13.43 -5.81
C VAL A 185 15.51 14.65 -6.13
N SER A 186 14.96 15.67 -6.79
CA SER A 186 15.70 16.90 -7.13
C SER A 186 15.99 17.76 -5.89
N ILE A 187 15.03 17.85 -4.97
CA ILE A 187 15.17 18.57 -3.69
C ILE A 187 16.26 17.94 -2.82
N SER A 188 16.27 16.61 -2.70
CA SER A 188 17.35 15.88 -2.00
C SER A 188 18.73 16.26 -2.55
N ARG A 189 18.92 16.29 -3.88
CA ARG A 189 20.22 16.64 -4.49
C ARG A 189 20.62 18.11 -4.27
N LEU A 190 19.66 19.03 -4.24
CA LEU A 190 19.91 20.46 -3.99
C LEU A 190 20.35 20.74 -2.55
N PHE A 191 19.79 20.03 -1.56
CA PHE A 191 20.26 20.16 -0.17
C PHE A 191 21.68 19.62 0.02
N HIS A 192 22.05 18.57 -0.70
CA HIS A 192 23.40 18.01 -0.64
C HIS A 192 24.46 18.92 -1.29
N SER A 193 24.13 19.59 -2.40
CA SER A 193 25.06 20.55 -3.02
C SER A 193 25.29 21.81 -2.18
N ALA A 194 24.30 22.21 -1.38
CA ALA A 194 24.39 23.37 -0.48
C ALA A 194 25.15 23.11 0.83
N LEU A 195 25.21 21.86 1.31
CA LEU A 195 25.76 21.55 2.65
C LEU A 195 27.15 20.89 2.67
N LYS A 196 27.78 20.59 1.52
CA LYS A 196 29.12 19.95 1.45
C LYS A 196 29.30 18.75 2.41
N ILE A 197 28.24 17.98 2.66
CA ILE A 197 28.34 16.75 3.46
C ILE A 197 28.80 15.63 2.52
N PRO A 198 29.90 14.91 2.83
CA PRO A 198 30.42 13.86 1.96
C PRO A 198 29.41 12.71 1.86
N ILE A 199 29.14 12.30 0.61
CA ILE A 199 28.26 11.17 0.30
C ILE A 199 29.05 9.87 0.53
N TYR A 200 28.55 8.99 1.41
CA TYR A 200 28.83 7.55 1.28
C TYR A 200 28.13 7.07 0.00
N HIS A 201 28.92 6.73 -1.02
CA HIS A 201 28.41 6.12 -2.25
C HIS A 201 27.80 4.75 -1.96
N SER A 202 26.48 4.61 -2.14
CA SER A 202 25.83 3.54 -2.93
C SER A 202 24.31 3.55 -2.70
N ILE A 203 23.55 4.11 -3.65
CA ILE A 203 22.12 3.77 -3.83
C ILE A 203 21.91 3.56 -5.33
N ARG A 204 22.38 2.42 -5.82
CA ARG A 204 21.86 1.72 -7.00
C ARG A 204 21.99 0.23 -6.71
N SER A 205 20.94 -0.51 -7.06
CA SER A 205 20.67 -1.94 -6.85
C SER A 205 20.39 -2.43 -5.42
N GLN A 206 19.16 -2.92 -5.23
CA GLN A 206 18.74 -3.99 -4.31
C GLN A 206 19.44 -4.08 -2.95
N ILE A 207 18.86 -3.43 -1.93
CA ILE A 207 19.02 -3.84 -0.52
C ILE A 207 17.66 -3.65 0.18
N PRO A 208 17.10 -4.68 0.85
CA PRO A 208 15.93 -4.54 1.70
C PRO A 208 16.34 -3.76 2.95
N MET A 209 15.59 -2.73 3.34
CA MET A 209 15.90 -2.03 4.59
C MET A 209 15.49 -2.91 5.77
N THR A 210 16.44 -3.69 6.26
CA THR A 210 16.47 -4.30 7.58
C THR A 210 16.32 -3.21 8.63
N PHE A 211 15.19 -3.19 9.35
CA PHE A 211 15.04 -2.34 10.53
C PHE A 211 15.65 -3.06 11.74
N LEU A 212 16.87 -2.68 12.11
CA LEU A 212 17.55 -3.12 13.33
C LEU A 212 17.03 -2.28 14.52
N MET A 213 16.14 -2.82 15.37
CA MET A 213 15.83 -2.18 16.66
C MET A 213 16.98 -2.44 17.64
N THR A 214 17.88 -1.47 17.83
CA THR A 214 18.80 -1.49 18.96
C THR A 214 18.11 -0.97 20.22
N ARG A 215 18.17 -1.79 21.27
CA ARG A 215 17.70 -1.53 22.64
C ARG A 215 18.56 -0.43 23.28
N GLN A 216 18.13 0.83 23.24
CA GLN A 216 18.85 1.92 23.91
C GLN A 216 18.43 2.04 25.40
N ARG A 217 19.41 1.86 26.29
CA ARG A 217 19.27 2.04 27.75
C ARG A 217 19.08 3.53 28.09
N ARG A 218 18.24 3.80 29.09
CA ARG A 218 17.94 5.11 29.69
C ARG A 218 19.20 5.81 30.26
N LYS A 219 19.29 7.14 30.07
CA LYS A 219 19.60 8.25 31.04
C LYS A 219 20.24 9.48 30.31
N PRO A 220 20.31 10.68 30.93
CA PRO A 220 19.22 11.63 31.17
C PRO A 220 19.44 12.99 30.48
N TRP A 221 18.40 13.82 30.51
CA TRP A 221 18.31 15.15 29.93
C TRP A 221 19.25 16.17 30.56
N HIS A 222 19.96 16.95 29.74
CA HIS A 222 20.31 18.34 30.03
C HIS A 222 20.12 19.20 28.77
N SER A 223 19.67 20.42 29.06
CA SER A 223 19.19 21.52 28.22
C SER A 223 20.05 21.88 27.00
N LEU A 224 19.37 22.21 25.91
CA LEU A 224 19.73 23.32 25.02
C LEU A 224 18.44 23.81 24.33
N GLU A 225 17.91 24.91 24.86
CA GLU A 225 17.04 25.82 24.14
C GLU A 225 17.86 26.46 23.02
N GLU A 226 17.44 26.29 21.77
CA GLU A 226 17.58 27.21 20.63
C GLU A 226 17.39 26.41 19.33
N LEU A 227 16.20 26.48 18.74
CA LEU A 227 16.01 26.42 17.29
C LEU A 227 14.58 26.88 16.92
N ILE A 228 14.57 28.02 16.22
CA ILE A 228 13.47 28.79 15.63
C ILE A 228 12.54 27.89 14.78
N PRO A 229 11.22 28.19 14.66
CA PRO A 229 10.21 27.15 14.47
C PRO A 229 10.06 26.63 13.03
N ILE A 230 10.24 25.32 12.87
CA ILE A 230 10.00 24.53 11.64
C ILE A 230 8.49 24.35 11.32
N ARG A 231 7.60 25.15 11.91
CA ARG A 231 6.14 24.94 11.80
C ARG A 231 5.46 25.49 10.55
N LEU A 232 6.14 26.27 9.72
CA LEU A 232 5.51 26.90 8.54
C LEU A 232 5.86 26.24 7.19
N LYS A 233 6.90 25.41 7.09
CA LYS A 233 7.35 24.86 5.79
C LYS A 233 6.88 23.43 5.50
N ASN A 234 6.55 22.63 6.52
CA ASN A 234 5.97 21.30 6.30
C ASN A 234 4.53 21.35 5.75
N ARG A 235 3.83 22.49 5.91
CA ARG A 235 2.49 22.67 5.33
C ARG A 235 2.51 22.80 3.81
N MET A 236 3.55 23.41 3.24
CA MET A 236 3.65 23.65 1.80
C MET A 236 4.05 22.38 1.04
N MET A 237 4.90 21.52 1.62
CA MET A 237 5.31 20.24 1.01
C MET A 237 4.21 19.17 1.03
N CYS A 238 3.30 19.18 2.01
CA CYS A 238 2.19 18.21 2.05
C CYS A 238 1.10 18.52 1.02
N CYS A 239 0.85 19.79 0.69
CA CYS A 239 -0.21 20.18 -0.25
C CYS A 239 0.07 19.71 -1.69
N ASP A 240 1.29 19.90 -2.20
CA ASP A 240 1.60 19.56 -3.61
C ASP A 240 1.72 18.04 -3.87
N VAL A 241 2.10 17.27 -2.85
CA VAL A 241 2.25 15.80 -2.94
C VAL A 241 0.89 15.10 -2.82
N ALA A 242 0.00 15.61 -1.97
CA ALA A 242 -1.31 15.02 -1.73
C ALA A 242 -2.28 15.20 -2.91
N GLU A 243 -2.18 16.27 -3.68
CA GLU A 243 -3.03 16.51 -4.86
C GLU A 243 -2.79 15.46 -5.96
N LYS A 244 -1.62 14.78 -5.94
CA LYS A 244 -1.20 13.80 -6.96
C LYS A 244 -1.01 12.37 -6.44
N ALA A 245 -0.89 12.19 -5.13
CA ALA A 245 -0.71 10.88 -4.51
C ALA A 245 -2.05 10.40 -3.95
N GLY A 246 -2.79 9.64 -4.76
CA GLY A 246 -3.95 8.91 -4.29
C GLY A 246 -4.09 7.66 -5.12
N PHE A 247 -4.29 6.50 -4.47
CA PHE A 247 -5.09 5.46 -5.10
C PHE A 247 -6.40 6.14 -5.50
N ILE A 248 -6.76 6.09 -6.76
CA ILE A 248 -8.02 6.66 -7.21
C ILE A 248 -8.67 5.54 -8.00
N LEU A 249 -9.64 4.86 -7.40
CA LEU A 249 -10.59 4.09 -8.17
C LEU A 249 -11.61 5.08 -8.73
N LYS A 250 -11.81 5.10 -10.05
CA LYS A 250 -12.78 6.00 -10.71
C LYS A 250 -13.98 5.16 -11.15
N CYS A 251 -15.19 5.54 -10.75
CA CYS A 251 -16.41 4.94 -11.31
C CYS A 251 -16.84 5.74 -12.56
N GLU A 252 -16.98 5.12 -13.73
CA GLU A 252 -17.54 5.78 -14.93
C GLU A 252 -18.60 4.88 -15.57
N ARG A 253 -19.85 5.33 -15.68
CA ARG A 253 -20.86 4.68 -16.53
C ARG A 253 -20.89 5.32 -17.93
N LEU A 254 -20.70 4.50 -18.97
CA LEU A 254 -20.98 4.87 -20.35
C LEU A 254 -22.49 4.73 -20.61
N VAL A 255 -23.16 5.83 -20.95
CA VAL A 255 -24.52 5.84 -21.51
C VAL A 255 -24.40 6.18 -23.00
N PHE A 256 -24.89 5.30 -23.86
CA PHE A 256 -25.17 5.60 -25.28
C PHE A 256 -26.59 6.14 -25.42
#